data_AF-A0A7T1MJ19-F1
#
_entry.id   AF-A0A7T1MJ19-F1
#
_cell.length_a   1.000
_cell.length_b   1.000
_cell.length_c   1.000
_cell.angle_alpha   90.00
_cell.angle_beta   90.00
_cell.angle_gamma   90.00
#
_symmetry.space_group_name_H-M   'P 1'
#
loop_
_entity.id
_entity.type
_entity.pdbx_description
1 polymer ?
#
loop_
_entity_poly.entity_id
_entity_poly.type
_entity_poly.pdbx_seq_one_letter_code
_entity_poly.pdbx_strand_id
1 'polypeptide(L)'
;MPLSDSQVKAEQAGPRRRNVSVGDSLFLVIESASRGGGKSFEGRMRFPPGRQGKQVPVRIGVYGRGVGKWSLKEARDEWDRIRSWSKQNGKDPRDLKRQEKQALIQHSSGPTLQQACESYLASATSKAAQKEYPNLLRNQVLPHFGGETALEHLCWDGKGPSGKKGRELVMDYFRLVEARAPVQAKKSLMVLRMVFDHAIDQGWMERDQNPALGSRGTKGKHKPTPHPTLLCRVA
;
A
#
# COMPACT_ATOMS: atom_id res chain seq x y z
N MET A 1 -19.86 32.26 -5.95
CA MET A 1 -20.84 31.17 -6.16
C MET A 1 -20.11 29.85 -6.06
N PRO A 2 -20.44 28.97 -5.11
CA PRO A 2 -19.87 27.63 -5.07
C PRO A 2 -20.34 26.84 -6.29
N LEU A 3 -19.43 26.08 -6.92
CA LEU A 3 -19.79 25.23 -8.06
C LEU A 3 -20.80 24.15 -7.64
N SER A 4 -21.69 23.80 -8.55
CA SER A 4 -22.55 22.61 -8.46
C SER A 4 -21.82 21.37 -8.96
N ASP A 5 -22.31 20.18 -8.57
CA ASP A 5 -21.71 18.91 -9.02
C ASP A 5 -21.77 18.76 -10.55
N SER A 6 -22.85 19.22 -11.19
CA SER A 6 -22.98 19.25 -12.66
C SER A 6 -21.92 20.12 -13.32
N GLN A 7 -21.57 21.26 -12.74
CA GLN A 7 -20.50 22.13 -13.24
C GLN A 7 -19.13 21.48 -13.04
N VAL A 8 -18.88 20.87 -11.87
CA VAL A 8 -17.65 20.08 -11.61
C VAL A 8 -17.49 18.95 -12.64
N LYS A 9 -18.59 18.28 -13.00
CA LYS A 9 -18.60 17.26 -14.05
C LYS A 9 -18.27 17.85 -15.42
N ALA A 10 -18.83 19.01 -15.76
CA ALA A 10 -18.67 19.67 -17.05
C ALA A 10 -17.25 20.24 -17.28
N GLU A 11 -16.49 20.54 -16.22
CA GLU A 11 -15.14 21.09 -16.36
C GLU A 11 -14.21 20.17 -17.15
N GLN A 12 -13.56 20.67 -18.19
CA GLN A 12 -12.67 19.86 -19.03
C GLN A 12 -11.20 20.00 -18.64
N ALA A 13 -10.38 19.02 -19.05
CA ALA A 13 -8.94 19.09 -18.84
C ALA A 13 -8.32 20.08 -19.85
N GLY A 14 -7.47 20.98 -19.35
CA GLY A 14 -6.71 21.90 -20.19
C GLY A 14 -5.32 21.37 -20.54
N PRO A 15 -4.50 22.15 -21.27
CA PRO A 15 -3.12 21.77 -21.59
C PRO A 15 -2.21 21.73 -20.35
N ARG A 16 -2.56 22.45 -19.29
CA ARG A 16 -1.84 22.49 -18.01
C ARG A 16 -2.77 22.12 -16.86
N ARG A 17 -2.18 21.65 -15.75
CA ARG A 17 -2.89 21.42 -14.49
C ARG A 17 -3.50 22.73 -14.00
N ARG A 18 -4.77 22.69 -13.59
CA ARG A 18 -5.48 23.85 -13.01
C ARG A 18 -6.25 23.46 -11.76
N ASN A 19 -6.47 24.45 -10.90
CA ASN A 19 -7.25 24.31 -9.69
C ASN A 19 -8.47 25.22 -9.79
N VAL A 20 -9.66 24.67 -9.59
CA VAL A 20 -10.92 25.41 -9.61
C VAL A 20 -11.47 25.44 -8.19
N SER A 21 -11.76 26.62 -7.65
CA SER A 21 -12.34 26.75 -6.31
C SER A 21 -13.78 26.26 -6.32
N VAL A 22 -14.12 25.37 -5.38
CA VAL A 22 -15.51 24.88 -5.19
C VAL A 22 -16.17 25.43 -3.92
N GLY A 23 -15.54 26.43 -3.29
CA GLY A 23 -15.95 27.05 -2.02
C GLY A 23 -15.11 26.58 -0.84
N ASP A 24 -15.13 27.34 0.26
CA ASP A 24 -14.62 26.89 1.57
C ASP A 24 -13.15 26.43 1.63
N SER A 25 -12.31 27.02 0.78
CA SER A 25 -10.91 26.61 0.59
C SER A 25 -10.75 25.15 0.11
N LEU A 26 -11.80 24.59 -0.48
CA LEU A 26 -11.79 23.33 -1.22
C LEU A 26 -11.61 23.62 -2.71
N PHE A 27 -10.74 22.84 -3.35
CA PHE A 27 -10.40 22.99 -4.76
C PHE A 27 -10.60 21.68 -5.51
N LEU A 28 -11.15 21.78 -6.71
CA LEU A 28 -11.11 20.76 -7.74
C LEU A 28 -9.80 20.89 -8.51
N VAL A 29 -8.89 19.94 -8.32
CA VAL A 29 -7.64 19.82 -9.06
C VAL A 29 -7.91 19.00 -10.31
N ILE A 30 -7.70 19.62 -11.47
CA ILE A 30 -7.83 18.98 -12.79
C ILE A 30 -6.42 18.86 -13.37
N GLU A 31 -5.95 17.62 -13.55
CA GLU A 31 -4.67 17.35 -14.21
C GLU A 31 -4.72 17.73 -15.70
N SER A 32 -3.55 17.91 -16.32
CA SER A 32 -3.49 18.23 -17.75
C SER A 32 -4.07 17.11 -18.61
N ALA A 33 -4.57 17.45 -19.79
CA ALA A 33 -5.07 16.48 -20.78
C ALA A 33 -3.99 15.44 -21.13
N SER A 34 -2.72 15.85 -21.22
CA SER A 34 -1.57 14.96 -21.44
C SER A 34 -1.33 13.93 -20.32
N ARG A 35 -1.87 14.15 -19.12
CA ARG A 35 -1.81 13.25 -17.97
C ARG A 35 -3.13 12.53 -17.71
N GLY A 36 -4.02 12.50 -18.71
CA GLY A 36 -5.31 11.81 -18.64
C GLY A 36 -6.45 12.62 -18.02
N GLY A 37 -6.23 13.89 -17.66
CA GLY A 37 -7.31 14.80 -17.27
C GLY A 37 -8.04 14.44 -15.98
N GLY A 38 -7.40 13.68 -15.09
CA GLY A 38 -7.99 13.24 -13.82
C GLY A 38 -8.44 14.40 -12.93
N LYS A 39 -9.57 14.22 -12.26
CA LYS A 39 -10.16 15.21 -11.34
C LYS A 39 -10.05 14.72 -9.90
N SER A 40 -9.59 15.57 -9.00
CA SER A 40 -9.48 15.24 -7.57
C SER A 40 -9.80 16.45 -6.69
N PHE A 41 -10.21 16.20 -5.46
CA PHE A 41 -10.50 17.23 -4.48
C PHE A 41 -9.31 17.43 -3.53
N GLU A 42 -8.93 18.69 -3.35
CA GLU A 42 -7.85 19.12 -2.46
C GLU A 42 -8.35 20.28 -1.58
N GLY A 43 -8.41 20.04 -0.27
CA GLY A 43 -8.65 21.09 0.71
C GLY A 43 -7.35 21.81 1.05
N ARG A 44 -7.40 23.12 1.24
CA ARG A 44 -6.24 23.92 1.66
C ARG A 44 -6.61 24.75 2.87
N MET A 45 -5.83 24.65 3.94
CA MET A 45 -5.98 25.54 5.09
C MET A 45 -4.62 26.00 5.60
N ARG A 46 -4.58 27.10 6.35
CA ARG A 46 -3.36 27.53 7.03
C ARG A 46 -3.25 26.89 8.40
N PHE A 47 -2.07 26.34 8.70
CA PHE A 47 -1.75 25.80 10.00
C PHE A 47 -0.33 26.23 10.44
N PRO A 48 -0.13 26.70 11.68
CA PRO A 48 -1.16 27.13 12.64
C PRO A 48 -2.07 28.25 12.09
N PRO A 49 -3.26 28.51 12.67
CA PRO A 49 -4.11 29.60 12.22
C PRO A 49 -3.40 30.96 12.36
N GLY A 50 -3.44 31.80 11.33
CA GLY A 50 -2.88 33.16 11.36
C GLY A 50 -1.84 33.45 10.28
N ARG A 51 -1.21 34.63 10.36
CA ARG A 51 -0.23 35.11 9.37
C ARG A 51 1.04 34.27 9.30
N GLN A 52 1.42 33.64 10.41
CA GLN A 52 2.58 32.76 10.51
C GLN A 52 2.30 31.32 10.00
N GLY A 53 1.02 31.01 9.75
CA GLY A 53 0.59 29.69 9.28
C GLY A 53 0.97 29.42 7.83
N LYS A 54 1.50 28.22 7.57
CA LYS A 54 1.77 27.77 6.20
C LYS A 54 0.50 27.18 5.58
N GLN A 55 0.34 27.34 4.27
CA GLN A 55 -0.78 26.72 3.57
C GLN A 55 -0.50 25.21 3.40
N VAL A 56 -1.35 24.39 4.01
CA VAL A 56 -1.26 22.95 4.01
C VAL A 56 -2.30 22.38 3.04
N PRO A 57 -1.89 21.79 1.89
CA PRO A 57 -2.79 21.06 1.02
C PRO A 57 -3.06 19.66 1.59
N VAL A 58 -4.34 19.27 1.61
CA VAL A 58 -4.86 17.98 2.07
C VAL A 58 -5.66 17.35 0.94
N ARG A 59 -5.23 16.16 0.48
CA ARG A 59 -5.94 15.41 -0.55
C ARG A 59 -7.15 14.71 0.07
N ILE A 60 -8.33 14.95 -0.51
CA ILE A 60 -9.58 14.31 -0.07
C ILE A 60 -9.76 13.00 -0.83
N GLY A 61 -9.88 13.09 -2.15
CA GLY A 61 -10.04 11.92 -3.01
C GLY A 61 -10.27 12.28 -4.48
N VAL A 62 -10.43 11.26 -5.32
CA VAL A 62 -10.67 11.40 -6.76
C VAL A 62 -12.15 11.64 -7.02
N TYR A 63 -12.49 12.58 -7.90
CA TYR A 63 -13.88 12.86 -8.26
C TYR A 63 -14.45 11.75 -9.16
N GLY A 64 -15.70 11.34 -8.89
CA GLY A 64 -16.47 10.49 -9.80
C GLY A 64 -17.53 9.65 -9.08
N ARG A 65 -18.08 8.65 -9.79
CA ARG A 65 -19.05 7.69 -9.24
C ARG A 65 -18.41 6.31 -9.06
N GLY A 66 -18.70 5.67 -7.93
CA GLY A 66 -18.27 4.30 -7.62
C GLY A 66 -17.31 4.22 -6.43
N VAL A 67 -16.90 3.00 -6.10
CA VAL A 67 -16.04 2.69 -4.94
C VAL A 67 -14.72 3.48 -5.03
N GLY A 68 -14.36 4.17 -3.95
CA GLY A 68 -13.14 4.96 -3.85
C GLY A 68 -13.16 6.31 -4.57
N LYS A 69 -14.31 6.71 -5.15
CA LYS A 69 -14.52 8.03 -5.75
C LYS A 69 -15.45 8.86 -4.90
N TRP A 70 -15.34 10.18 -5.06
CA TRP A 70 -16.02 11.16 -4.25
C TRP A 70 -16.92 12.04 -5.11
N SER A 71 -18.14 12.27 -4.65
CA SER A 71 -19.01 13.35 -5.12
C SER A 71 -18.59 14.70 -4.50
N LEU A 72 -19.06 15.81 -5.07
CA LEU A 72 -18.78 17.14 -4.50
C LEU A 72 -19.33 17.29 -3.08
N LYS A 73 -20.48 16.69 -2.78
CA LYS A 73 -21.10 16.75 -1.45
C LYS A 73 -20.24 16.03 -0.42
N GLU A 74 -19.89 14.77 -0.68
CA GLU A 74 -19.03 13.98 0.22
C GLU A 74 -17.68 14.65 0.43
N ALA A 75 -17.11 15.28 -0.61
CA ALA A 75 -15.85 15.99 -0.49
C ALA A 75 -15.95 17.25 0.38
N ARG A 76 -17.11 17.95 0.39
CA ARG A 76 -17.37 19.08 1.31
C ARG A 76 -17.52 18.58 2.75
N ASP A 77 -18.35 17.56 2.96
CA ASP A 77 -18.61 17.01 4.29
C ASP A 77 -17.30 16.51 4.95
N GLU A 78 -16.46 15.80 4.18
CA GLU A 78 -15.15 15.33 4.66
C GLU A 78 -14.17 16.49 4.91
N TRP A 79 -14.20 17.54 4.07
CA TRP A 79 -13.38 18.72 4.29
C TRP A 79 -13.78 19.47 5.57
N ASP A 80 -15.08 19.59 5.81
CA ASP A 80 -15.63 20.24 7.00
C ASP A 80 -15.27 19.48 8.26
N ARG A 81 -15.31 18.14 8.20
CA ARG A 81 -14.83 17.26 9.26
C ARG A 81 -13.35 17.49 9.58
N ILE A 82 -12.48 17.49 8.57
CA ILE A 82 -11.03 17.70 8.74
C ILE A 82 -10.74 19.08 9.33
N ARG A 83 -11.40 20.14 8.82
CA ARG A 83 -11.25 21.51 9.33
C ARG A 83 -11.69 21.62 10.79
N SER A 84 -12.85 21.06 11.11
CA SER A 84 -13.40 21.07 12.47
C SER A 84 -12.48 20.35 13.43
N TRP A 85 -11.99 19.16 13.07
CA TRP A 85 -11.06 18.39 13.88
C TRP A 85 -9.74 19.15 14.12
N SER A 86 -9.13 19.73 13.07
CA SER A 86 -7.87 20.48 13.20
C SER A 86 -8.03 21.70 14.10
N LYS A 87 -9.15 22.42 14.01
CA LYS A 87 -9.47 23.56 14.85
C LYS A 87 -9.70 23.16 16.31
N GLN A 88 -10.43 22.07 16.56
CA GLN A 88 -10.72 21.57 17.91
C GLN A 88 -9.48 21.01 18.61
N ASN A 89 -8.61 20.30 17.88
CA ASN A 89 -7.45 19.62 18.45
C ASN A 89 -6.16 20.45 18.40
N GLY A 90 -6.15 21.57 17.65
CA GLY A 90 -4.96 22.39 17.44
C GLY A 90 -3.82 21.63 16.74
N LYS A 91 -4.16 20.64 15.89
CA LYS A 91 -3.21 19.76 15.17
C LYS A 91 -3.25 19.99 13.66
N ASP A 92 -2.20 19.59 12.95
CA ASP A 92 -2.12 19.70 11.48
C ASP A 92 -3.25 18.87 10.85
N PRO A 93 -4.05 19.41 9.91
CA PRO A 93 -5.16 18.69 9.29
C PRO A 93 -4.77 17.37 8.60
N ARG A 94 -3.50 17.20 8.22
CA ARG A 94 -2.99 15.92 7.67
C ARG A 94 -2.87 14.83 8.72
N ASP A 95 -2.77 15.20 9.99
CA ASP A 95 -2.59 14.25 11.08
C ASP A 95 -3.84 13.42 11.34
N LEU A 96 -5.05 13.94 11.05
CA LEU A 96 -6.28 13.14 11.17
C LEU A 96 -6.20 11.88 10.30
N LYS A 97 -5.91 12.05 9.01
CA LYS A 97 -5.77 10.91 8.08
C LYS A 97 -4.58 10.02 8.43
N ARG A 98 -3.50 10.57 8.99
CA ARG A 98 -2.37 9.78 9.49
C ARG A 98 -2.78 8.92 10.69
N GLN A 99 -3.52 9.50 11.63
CA GLN A 99 -4.03 8.82 12.82
C GLN A 99 -5.06 7.76 12.45
N GLU A 100 -6.00 8.04 11.54
CA GLU A 100 -6.95 7.03 11.06
C GLU A 100 -6.23 5.87 10.35
N LYS A 101 -5.21 6.18 9.53
CA LYS A 101 -4.37 5.15 8.91
C LYS A 101 -3.57 4.33 9.94
N GLN A 102 -3.06 4.97 10.99
CA GLN A 102 -2.39 4.28 12.10
C GLN A 102 -3.37 3.49 12.97
N ALA A 103 -4.58 3.99 13.21
CA ALA A 103 -5.61 3.30 13.97
C ALA A 103 -6.12 2.07 13.21
N LEU A 104 -6.26 2.13 11.89
CA LEU A 104 -6.50 0.94 11.05
C LEU A 104 -5.39 -0.12 11.23
N ILE A 105 -4.14 0.30 11.44
CA ILE A 105 -3.01 -0.58 11.73
C ILE A 105 -3.00 -1.05 13.21
N GLN A 106 -3.52 -0.25 14.14
CA GLN A 106 -3.59 -0.60 15.56
C GLN A 106 -4.83 -1.45 15.91
N HIS A 107 -5.90 -1.39 15.13
CA HIS A 107 -7.11 -2.19 15.32
C HIS A 107 -6.95 -3.65 14.86
N SER A 108 -5.90 -3.98 14.11
CA SER A 108 -5.42 -5.37 14.05
C SER A 108 -4.63 -5.65 15.33
N SER A 109 -5.26 -6.34 16.29
CA SER A 109 -4.67 -6.74 17.58
C SER A 109 -3.48 -7.73 17.44
N GLY A 110 -3.12 -8.11 16.21
CA GLY A 110 -2.11 -9.12 15.92
C GLY A 110 -0.72 -8.54 15.60
N PRO A 111 0.30 -9.40 15.55
CA PRO A 111 1.66 -8.97 15.26
C PRO A 111 1.83 -8.50 13.81
N THR A 112 2.85 -7.69 13.60
CA THR A 112 3.21 -7.18 12.27
C THR A 112 4.03 -8.19 11.48
N LEU A 113 4.10 -7.99 10.16
CA LEU A 113 4.96 -8.79 9.28
C LEU A 113 6.43 -8.73 9.72
N GLN A 114 6.90 -7.56 10.17
CA GLN A 114 8.26 -7.41 10.66
C GLN A 114 8.50 -8.28 11.90
N GLN A 115 7.59 -8.23 12.88
CA GLN A 115 7.68 -9.07 14.08
C GLN A 115 7.67 -10.56 13.75
N ALA A 116 6.84 -10.96 12.77
CA ALA A 116 6.82 -12.33 12.27
C ALA A 116 8.15 -12.77 11.65
N CYS A 117 8.74 -11.90 10.82
CA CYS A 117 10.04 -12.15 10.20
C CYS A 117 11.15 -12.27 11.25
N GLU A 118 11.19 -11.36 12.22
CA GLU A 118 12.19 -11.36 13.29
C GLU A 118 12.07 -12.60 14.20
N SER A 119 10.84 -12.97 14.58
CA SER A 119 10.57 -14.17 15.37
C SER A 119 10.98 -15.46 14.62
N TYR A 120 10.63 -15.57 13.34
CA TYR A 120 11.07 -16.69 12.50
C TYR A 120 12.60 -16.76 12.42
N LEU A 121 13.27 -15.65 12.12
CA LEU A 121 14.73 -15.61 12.03
C LEU A 121 15.43 -15.94 13.35
N ALA A 122 14.84 -15.57 14.49
CA ALA A 122 15.36 -15.91 15.82
C ALA A 122 15.22 -17.40 16.14
N SER A 123 14.15 -18.04 15.66
CA SER A 123 13.89 -19.48 15.87
C SER A 123 14.61 -20.39 14.86
N ALA A 124 14.93 -19.87 13.66
CA ALA A 124 15.45 -20.66 12.57
C ALA A 124 16.95 -20.99 12.74
N THR A 125 17.28 -22.27 12.69
CA THR A 125 18.66 -22.77 12.88
C THR A 125 19.44 -22.98 11.58
N SER A 126 18.79 -22.84 10.42
CA SER A 126 19.44 -23.10 9.14
C SER A 126 20.49 -22.04 8.79
N LYS A 127 21.59 -22.46 8.14
CA LYS A 127 22.65 -21.54 7.66
C LYS A 127 22.09 -20.44 6.74
N ALA A 128 21.10 -20.77 5.93
CA ALA A 128 20.44 -19.83 5.03
C ALA A 128 19.60 -18.80 5.81
N ALA A 129 18.92 -19.22 6.89
CA ALA A 129 18.20 -18.30 7.77
C ALA A 129 19.10 -17.34 8.53
N GLN A 130 20.33 -17.73 8.83
CA GLN A 130 21.27 -16.85 9.54
C GLN A 130 21.96 -15.84 8.62
N LYS A 131 22.22 -16.17 7.35
CA LYS A 131 23.01 -15.33 6.44
C LYS A 131 22.23 -14.69 5.30
N GLU A 132 21.33 -15.46 4.69
CA GLU A 132 20.70 -15.06 3.43
C GLU A 132 19.29 -14.49 3.62
N TYR A 133 18.45 -15.17 4.41
CA TYR A 133 17.06 -14.76 4.61
C TYR A 133 16.90 -13.39 5.29
N PRO A 134 17.76 -12.95 6.22
CA PRO A 134 17.64 -11.62 6.82
C PRO A 134 17.79 -10.52 5.77
N ASN A 135 18.73 -10.67 4.83
CA ASN A 135 18.94 -9.72 3.74
C ASN A 135 17.77 -9.71 2.76
N LEU A 136 17.24 -10.90 2.42
CA LEU A 136 16.06 -11.03 1.56
C LEU A 136 14.85 -10.35 2.20
N LEU A 137 14.57 -10.64 3.47
CA LEU A 137 13.41 -10.11 4.17
C LEU A 137 13.50 -8.59 4.37
N ARG A 138 14.63 -8.09 4.87
CA ARG A 138 14.84 -6.67 5.17
C ARG A 138 14.93 -5.79 3.93
N ASN A 139 15.56 -6.26 2.86
CA ASN A 139 15.83 -5.41 1.69
C ASN A 139 14.80 -5.58 0.57
N GLN A 140 14.06 -6.70 0.52
CA GLN A 140 13.15 -6.99 -0.60
C GLN A 140 11.69 -7.13 -0.15
N VAL A 141 11.43 -7.89 0.92
CA VAL A 141 10.06 -8.21 1.34
C VAL A 141 9.45 -7.09 2.17
N LEU A 142 10.08 -6.71 3.29
CA LEU A 142 9.55 -5.68 4.19
C LEU A 142 9.33 -4.32 3.50
N PRO A 143 10.21 -3.83 2.61
CA PRO A 143 9.95 -2.59 1.88
C PRO A 143 8.76 -2.68 0.90
N HIS A 144 8.44 -3.87 0.40
CA HIS A 144 7.33 -4.06 -0.53
C HIS A 144 5.97 -4.11 0.17
N PHE A 145 5.87 -4.92 1.23
CA PHE A 145 4.62 -5.11 1.97
C PHE A 145 4.39 -4.07 3.07
N GLY A 146 5.45 -3.38 3.50
CA GLY A 146 5.46 -2.54 4.70
C GLY A 146 5.66 -3.40 5.95
N GLY A 147 6.74 -3.17 6.69
CA GLY A 147 7.06 -3.97 7.89
C GLY A 147 5.99 -3.88 8.99
N GLU A 148 5.36 -2.71 9.12
CA GLU A 148 4.27 -2.43 10.06
C GLU A 148 2.92 -2.99 9.63
N THR A 149 2.83 -3.64 8.47
CA THR A 149 1.57 -4.24 8.01
C THR A 149 1.24 -5.43 8.91
N ALA A 150 0.03 -5.43 9.48
CA ALA A 150 -0.44 -6.52 10.32
C ALA A 150 -0.60 -7.83 9.55
N LEU A 151 -0.29 -8.96 10.20
CA LEU A 151 -0.41 -10.29 9.58
C LEU A 151 -1.85 -10.63 9.16
N GLU A 152 -2.85 -10.13 9.87
CA GLU A 152 -4.26 -10.30 9.54
C GLU A 152 -4.58 -9.84 8.10
N HIS A 153 -3.99 -8.72 7.67
CA HIS A 153 -4.15 -8.18 6.32
C HIS A 153 -3.42 -8.97 5.25
N LEU A 154 -2.48 -9.83 5.64
CA LEU A 154 -1.69 -10.68 4.76
C LEU A 154 -2.20 -12.12 4.74
N CYS A 155 -3.14 -12.51 5.61
CA CYS A 155 -3.79 -13.82 5.58
C CYS A 155 -4.41 -14.11 4.22
N TRP A 156 -4.53 -15.39 3.86
CA TRP A 156 -5.03 -15.82 2.54
C TRP A 156 -6.32 -15.13 2.13
N ASP A 157 -7.30 -15.10 3.04
CA ASP A 157 -8.59 -14.43 2.87
C ASP A 157 -8.66 -13.04 3.51
N GLY A 158 -7.62 -12.65 4.24
CA GLY A 158 -7.46 -11.33 4.83
C GLY A 158 -7.51 -10.23 3.76
N LYS A 159 -8.23 -9.16 4.05
CA LYS A 159 -8.31 -7.98 3.16
C LYS A 159 -7.33 -6.93 3.65
N GLY A 160 -6.37 -6.57 2.80
CA GLY A 160 -5.46 -5.48 3.09
C GLY A 160 -6.10 -4.09 2.90
N PRO A 161 -5.41 -3.00 3.28
CA PRO A 161 -5.92 -1.64 3.15
C PRO A 161 -6.28 -1.22 1.72
N SER A 162 -5.73 -1.90 0.71
CA SER A 162 -6.03 -1.69 -0.71
C SER A 162 -7.29 -2.43 -1.19
N GLY A 163 -7.94 -3.22 -0.32
CA GLY A 163 -9.07 -4.09 -0.66
C GLY A 163 -8.69 -5.42 -1.33
N LYS A 164 -7.41 -5.62 -1.68
CA LYS A 164 -6.89 -6.89 -2.20
C LYS A 164 -6.78 -7.94 -1.10
N LYS A 165 -6.94 -9.21 -1.49
CA LYS A 165 -6.70 -10.34 -0.58
C LYS A 165 -5.20 -10.52 -0.33
N GLY A 166 -4.80 -11.02 0.85
CA GLY A 166 -3.40 -11.29 1.17
C GLY A 166 -2.71 -12.21 0.15
N ARG A 167 -3.44 -13.22 -0.35
CA ARG A 167 -2.96 -14.07 -1.45
C ARG A 167 -2.64 -13.29 -2.72
N GLU A 168 -3.49 -12.35 -3.12
CA GLU A 168 -3.26 -11.54 -4.31
C GLU A 168 -2.02 -10.65 -4.15
N LEU A 169 -1.85 -10.07 -2.96
CA LEU A 169 -0.67 -9.25 -2.65
C LEU A 169 0.63 -10.06 -2.77
N VAL A 170 0.66 -11.28 -2.21
CA VAL A 170 1.84 -12.16 -2.28
C VAL A 170 2.13 -12.59 -3.72
N MET A 171 1.10 -12.88 -4.51
CA MET A 171 1.28 -13.29 -5.90
C MET A 171 1.66 -12.15 -6.84
N ASP A 172 1.16 -10.95 -6.59
CA ASP A 172 1.57 -9.76 -7.34
C ASP A 172 3.05 -9.46 -7.09
N TYR A 173 3.50 -9.55 -5.84
CA TYR A 173 4.93 -9.48 -5.50
C TYR A 173 5.74 -10.58 -6.21
N PHE A 174 5.29 -11.84 -6.15
CA PHE A 174 5.98 -12.95 -6.80
C PHE A 174 6.15 -12.71 -8.30
N ARG A 175 5.09 -12.33 -9.02
CA ARG A 175 5.13 -12.05 -10.48
C ARG A 175 6.04 -10.87 -10.80
N LEU A 176 6.01 -9.83 -9.98
CA LEU A 176 6.88 -8.65 -10.14
C LEU A 176 8.36 -9.04 -10.08
N VAL A 177 8.73 -9.89 -9.11
CA VAL A 177 10.12 -10.38 -8.98
C VAL A 177 10.43 -11.41 -10.05
N GLU A 178 9.50 -12.31 -10.38
CA GLU A 178 9.71 -13.40 -11.35
C GLU A 178 10.04 -12.87 -12.73
N ALA A 179 9.43 -11.76 -13.13
CA ALA A 179 9.70 -11.09 -14.40
C ALA A 179 11.16 -10.65 -14.59
N ARG A 180 11.90 -10.42 -13.49
CA ARG A 180 13.29 -9.95 -13.52
C ARG A 180 14.28 -11.00 -13.03
N ALA A 181 13.92 -11.75 -11.99
CA ALA A 181 14.77 -12.67 -11.28
C ALA A 181 13.96 -13.90 -10.82
N PRO A 182 13.69 -14.87 -11.71
CA PRO A 182 12.80 -16.00 -11.43
C PRO A 182 13.28 -16.90 -10.29
N VAL A 183 14.59 -17.10 -10.17
CA VAL A 183 15.19 -17.87 -9.07
C VAL A 183 14.99 -17.14 -7.74
N GLN A 184 15.18 -15.83 -7.72
CA GLN A 184 14.99 -15.00 -6.54
C GLN A 184 13.52 -14.97 -6.12
N ALA A 185 12.59 -14.86 -7.08
CA ALA A 185 11.16 -14.87 -6.80
C ALA A 185 10.72 -16.16 -6.09
N LYS A 186 11.19 -17.32 -6.57
CA LYS A 186 10.93 -18.63 -5.93
C LYS A 186 11.48 -18.68 -4.51
N LYS A 187 12.69 -18.16 -4.30
CA LYS A 187 13.31 -18.08 -2.98
C LYS A 187 12.52 -17.18 -2.05
N SER A 188 12.13 -15.98 -2.49
CA SER A 188 11.32 -15.06 -1.69
C SER A 188 9.97 -15.67 -1.31
N LEU A 189 9.31 -16.36 -2.24
CA LEU A 189 8.04 -17.04 -1.96
C LEU A 189 8.22 -18.19 -0.96
N MET A 190 9.30 -18.97 -1.08
CA MET A 190 9.62 -20.05 -0.14
C MET A 190 9.89 -19.50 1.27
N VAL A 191 10.69 -18.44 1.39
CA VAL A 191 10.98 -17.83 2.70
C VAL A 191 9.72 -17.22 3.30
N LEU A 192 8.90 -16.52 2.51
CA LEU A 192 7.60 -16.00 2.96
C LEU A 192 6.68 -17.12 3.46
N ARG A 193 6.65 -18.26 2.75
CA ARG A 193 5.89 -19.44 3.19
C ARG A 193 6.35 -19.89 4.58
N MET A 194 7.65 -20.00 4.81
CA MET A 194 8.19 -20.40 6.11
C MET A 194 7.87 -19.39 7.22
N VAL A 195 7.92 -18.08 6.94
CA VAL A 195 7.55 -17.04 7.90
C VAL A 195 6.07 -17.13 8.27
N PHE A 196 5.18 -17.36 7.29
CA PHE A 196 3.75 -17.49 7.57
C PHE A 196 3.40 -18.82 8.23
N ASP A 197 4.08 -19.92 7.90
CA ASP A 197 3.93 -21.19 8.63
C ASP A 197 4.35 -21.01 10.10
N HIS A 198 5.47 -20.33 10.36
CA HIS A 198 5.87 -19.96 11.73
C HIS A 198 4.84 -19.08 12.44
N ALA A 199 4.26 -18.10 11.75
CA ALA A 199 3.21 -17.25 12.32
C ALA A 199 1.94 -18.05 12.69
N ILE A 200 1.60 -19.09 11.91
CA ILE A 200 0.52 -20.01 12.25
C ILE A 200 0.88 -20.82 13.49
N ASP A 201 2.11 -21.34 13.59
CA ASP A 201 2.58 -22.09 14.75
C ASP A 201 2.59 -21.25 16.04
N GLN A 202 2.86 -19.94 15.93
CA GLN A 202 2.78 -18.98 17.05
C GLN A 202 1.34 -18.55 17.38
N GLY A 203 0.33 -18.99 16.62
CA GLY A 203 -1.07 -18.59 16.80
C GLY A 203 -1.38 -17.16 16.37
N TRP A 204 -0.51 -16.55 15.56
CA TRP A 204 -0.68 -15.18 15.05
C TRP A 204 -1.47 -15.11 13.75
N MET A 205 -1.57 -16.25 13.06
CA MET A 205 -2.40 -16.46 11.90
C MET A 205 -3.24 -17.73 12.11
N GLU A 206 -4.45 -17.74 11.58
CA GLU A 206 -5.27 -18.95 11.61
C GLU A 206 -4.68 -20.06 10.72
N ARG A 207 -5.02 -21.31 11.05
CA ARG A 207 -4.65 -22.45 10.21
C ARG A 207 -5.20 -22.28 8.79
N ASP A 208 -4.47 -22.79 7.81
CA ASP A 208 -4.78 -22.72 6.38
C ASP A 208 -4.85 -21.29 5.78
N GLN A 209 -4.43 -20.26 6.53
CA GLN A 209 -4.39 -18.87 6.03
C GLN A 209 -3.04 -18.45 5.45
N ASN A 210 -2.11 -19.37 5.18
CA ASN A 210 -0.80 -19.01 4.62
C ASN A 210 -0.90 -18.54 3.15
N PRO A 211 -0.76 -17.22 2.86
CA PRO A 211 -0.93 -16.64 1.52
C PRO A 211 0.16 -17.06 0.53
N ALA A 212 1.26 -17.67 0.99
CA ALA A 212 2.43 -18.03 0.18
C ALA A 212 2.45 -19.50 -0.25
N LEU A 213 1.37 -20.26 -0.01
CA LEU A 213 1.27 -21.65 -0.47
C LEU A 213 1.44 -21.76 -1.99
N GLY A 214 2.06 -22.85 -2.43
CA GLY A 214 2.24 -23.13 -3.85
C GLY A 214 0.89 -23.31 -4.57
N SER A 215 0.80 -22.87 -5.83
CA SER A 215 -0.34 -23.17 -6.70
C SER A 215 0.15 -23.73 -8.04
N ARG A 216 -0.76 -24.17 -8.91
CA ARG A 216 -0.38 -24.56 -10.29
C ARG A 216 0.37 -23.45 -11.03
N GLY A 217 0.15 -22.17 -10.67
CA GLY A 217 0.83 -21.01 -11.25
C GLY A 217 2.21 -20.69 -10.69
N THR A 218 2.66 -21.31 -9.59
CA THR A 218 4.02 -21.09 -9.02
C THR A 218 5.06 -22.07 -9.58
N LYS A 219 4.64 -23.01 -10.43
CA LYS A 219 5.56 -23.89 -11.17
C LYS A 219 6.22 -23.07 -12.28
N GLY A 220 7.36 -22.46 -11.94
CA GLY A 220 8.07 -21.56 -12.86
C GLY A 220 8.46 -22.24 -14.17
N LYS A 221 8.25 -21.54 -15.28
CA LYS A 221 8.53 -21.99 -16.66
C LYS A 221 10.02 -22.00 -17.03
N HIS A 222 10.88 -21.54 -16.12
CA HIS A 222 12.31 -21.36 -16.35
C HIS A 222 13.02 -22.71 -16.52
N LYS A 223 13.58 -22.93 -17.72
CA LYS A 223 14.57 -23.98 -17.96
C LYS A 223 15.97 -23.39 -17.71
N PRO A 224 16.79 -23.98 -16.80
CA PRO A 224 18.17 -23.56 -16.64
C PRO A 224 18.92 -23.70 -17.97
N THR A 225 19.50 -22.62 -18.46
CA THR A 225 20.43 -22.69 -19.60
C THR A 225 21.84 -22.88 -19.03
N PRO A 226 22.48 -24.05 -19.21
CA PRO A 226 23.85 -24.24 -18.73
C PRO A 226 24.80 -23.33 -19.51
N HIS A 227 25.79 -22.77 -18.79
CA HIS A 227 26.84 -21.97 -19.42
C HIS A 227 27.75 -22.89 -20.25
N PRO A 228 28.03 -22.59 -21.54
CA PRO A 228 28.69 -23.51 -22.46
C PRO A 228 30.10 -23.96 -22.02
N THR A 229 30.79 -23.19 -21.19
CA THR A 229 32.14 -23.53 -20.67
C THR A 229 32.16 -24.53 -19.51
N LEU A 230 31.01 -24.94 -18.95
CA LEU A 230 30.96 -25.94 -17.87
C LEU A 230 30.70 -27.37 -18.38
N LEU A 231 30.56 -27.57 -19.69
CA LEU A 231 30.27 -28.87 -20.30
C LEU A 231 31.51 -29.63 -20.82
N CYS A 232 32.71 -29.03 -20.78
CA CYS A 232 33.94 -29.66 -21.27
C CYS A 232 34.96 -29.86 -20.15
N ARG A 233 34.76 -30.86 -19.26
CA ARG A 233 35.84 -31.53 -18.52
C ARG A 233 35.42 -32.93 -18.06
N VAL A 234 35.16 -33.83 -19.01
CA VAL A 234 35.44 -35.26 -18.83
C VAL A 234 35.78 -35.83 -20.21
N ALA A 235 37.08 -35.94 -20.50
CA ALA A 235 37.66 -36.87 -21.45
C ALA A 235 39.06 -37.20 -20.92
#